data_AF-A0A2S4XH10-F1
#
_entry.id   AF-A0A2S4XH10-F1
#
_cell.length_a   1.000
_cell.length_b   1.000
_cell.length_c   1.000
_cell.angle_alpha   90.00
_cell.angle_beta   90.00
_cell.angle_gamma   90.00
#
_symmetry.space_group_name_H-M   'P 1'
#
loop_
_entity.id
_entity.type
_entity.pdbx_description
1 polymer ?
#
loop_
_entity_poly.entity_id
_entity_poly.type
_entity_poly.pdbx_seq_one_letter_code
_entity_poly.pdbx_strand_id
1 'polypeptide(L)'
;HGGPVAGRRFRLRGARVIGLVNEERAKAGCAPVTADSGLTGLAQDFSEDMARRDFFAHTDPDGATPWDRAKTAGITGLGGENIARGQATPEAVMDAWMKSPGHRANIL
;
A
#
# COMPACT_ATOMS: atom_id res chain seq x y z
N HIS A 1 -23.16 3.86 -9.96
CA HIS A 1 -22.76 2.84 -10.94
C HIS A 1 -21.23 2.79 -11.03
N GLY A 2 -20.60 1.74 -10.50
CA GLY A 2 -19.13 1.59 -10.48
C GLY A 2 -18.75 0.12 -10.65
N GLY A 3 -18.77 -0.36 -11.89
CA GLY A 3 -18.53 -1.76 -12.24
C GLY A 3 -17.05 -2.19 -12.20
N PRO A 4 -16.74 -3.45 -12.59
CA PRO A 4 -15.47 -4.19 -12.37
C PRO A 4 -14.18 -3.56 -12.95
N VAL A 5 -14.27 -2.40 -13.59
CA VAL A 5 -13.14 -1.65 -14.16
C VAL A 5 -12.32 -0.95 -13.06
N ALA A 6 -12.96 -0.43 -12.00
CA ALA A 6 -12.26 0.22 -10.89
C ALA A 6 -11.34 -0.77 -10.14
N GLY A 7 -11.88 -1.94 -9.78
CA GLY A 7 -11.09 -3.01 -9.14
C GLY A 7 -9.99 -3.60 -10.04
N ARG A 8 -10.18 -3.61 -11.37
CA ARG A 8 -9.10 -3.98 -12.32
C ARG A 8 -7.97 -2.95 -12.34
N ARG A 9 -8.30 -1.65 -12.34
CA ARG A 9 -7.30 -0.57 -12.31
C ARG A 9 -6.50 -0.55 -11.00
N PHE A 10 -7.15 -0.82 -9.86
CA PHE A 10 -6.46 -0.96 -8.57
C PHE A 10 -5.44 -2.10 -8.61
N ARG A 11 -5.86 -3.30 -9.04
CA ARG A 11 -4.95 -4.45 -9.15
C ARG A 11 -3.76 -4.21 -10.07
N LEU A 12 -3.96 -3.58 -11.24
CA LEU A 12 -2.87 -3.26 -12.16
C LEU A 12 -1.88 -2.25 -11.57
N ARG A 13 -2.39 -1.21 -10.90
CA ARG A 13 -1.55 -0.22 -10.22
C ARG A 13 -0.79 -0.83 -9.05
N GLY A 14 -1.45 -1.65 -8.23
CA GLY A 14 -0.82 -2.38 -7.14
C GLY A 14 0.29 -3.32 -7.62
N ALA A 15 0.04 -4.09 -8.68
CA ALA A 15 1.06 -4.95 -9.30
C ALA A 15 2.27 -4.14 -9.80
N ARG A 16 2.04 -2.97 -10.40
CA ARG A 16 3.13 -2.09 -10.83
C ARG A 16 3.92 -1.53 -9.64
N VAL A 17 3.25 -1.14 -8.55
CA VAL A 17 3.91 -0.67 -7.32
C VAL A 17 4.83 -1.77 -6.76
N ILE A 18 4.38 -3.03 -6.71
CA ILE A 18 5.22 -4.16 -6.24
C ILE A 18 6.46 -4.34 -7.13
N GLY A 19 6.30 -4.22 -8.45
CA GLY A 19 7.44 -4.24 -9.38
C GLY A 19 8.47 -3.16 -9.06
N LEU A 20 8.02 -1.91 -8.89
CA LEU A 20 8.86 -0.78 -8.53
C LEU A 20 9.54 -0.95 -7.16
N VAL A 21 8.84 -1.51 -6.17
CA VAL A 21 9.42 -1.85 -4.86
C VAL A 21 10.59 -2.83 -5.05
N ASN A 22 10.40 -3.87 -5.86
CA ASN A 22 11.43 -4.86 -6.10
C ASN A 22 12.63 -4.29 -6.89
N GLU A 23 12.41 -3.32 -7.79
CA GLU A 23 13.50 -2.59 -8.45
C GLU A 23 14.35 -1.81 -7.43
N GLU A 24 13.73 -1.09 -6.48
CA GLU A 24 14.46 -0.37 -5.43
C GLU A 24 15.16 -1.30 -4.45
N ARG A 25 14.51 -2.40 -4.05
CA ARG A 25 15.10 -3.43 -3.20
C ARG A 25 16.32 -4.07 -3.86
N ALA A 26 16.25 -4.38 -5.15
CA ALA A 26 17.39 -4.92 -5.90
C ALA A 26 18.58 -3.94 -5.93
N LYS A 27 18.33 -2.63 -6.12
CA LYS A 27 19.40 -1.59 -6.07
C LYS A 27 20.08 -1.54 -4.70
N ALA A 28 19.36 -1.86 -3.63
CA ALA A 28 19.88 -1.87 -2.26
C ALA A 28 20.44 -3.24 -1.81
N GLY A 29 20.35 -4.29 -2.65
CA GLY A 29 20.74 -5.65 -2.28
C GLY A 29 19.75 -6.39 -1.39
N CYS A 30 18.52 -5.89 -1.25
CA CYS A 30 17.46 -6.54 -0.49
C CYS A 30 16.76 -7.62 -1.31
N ALA A 31 16.31 -8.70 -0.66
CA ALA A 31 15.54 -9.76 -1.30
C ALA A 31 14.18 -9.22 -1.80
N PRO A 32 13.66 -9.68 -2.95
CA PRO A 32 12.38 -9.21 -3.48
C PRO A 32 11.21 -9.62 -2.58
N VAL A 33 10.16 -8.79 -2.56
CA VAL A 33 8.86 -9.12 -1.96
C VAL A 33 7.93 -9.75 -2.99
N THR A 34 6.94 -10.49 -2.49
CA THR A 34 5.89 -11.11 -3.30
C THR A 34 4.52 -10.56 -2.93
N ALA A 35 3.59 -10.54 -3.89
CA ALA A 35 2.23 -10.12 -3.64
C ALA A 35 1.50 -11.17 -2.79
N ASP A 36 0.85 -10.73 -1.72
CA ASP A 36 -0.08 -11.55 -0.94
C ASP A 36 -1.51 -11.05 -1.14
N SER A 37 -2.44 -11.98 -1.38
CA SER A 37 -3.83 -11.62 -1.69
C SER A 37 -4.57 -11.04 -0.49
N GLY A 38 -4.25 -11.47 0.73
CA GLY A 38 -4.82 -10.93 1.96
C GLY A 38 -4.37 -9.50 2.19
N LEU A 39 -3.06 -9.23 2.09
CA LEU A 39 -2.50 -7.88 2.17
C LEU A 39 -3.02 -6.97 1.05
N THR A 40 -3.20 -7.51 -0.16
CA THR A 40 -3.77 -6.76 -1.29
C THR A 40 -5.21 -6.34 -1.00
N GLY A 41 -6.03 -7.25 -0.46
CA GLY A 41 -7.41 -6.96 -0.06
C GLY A 41 -7.46 -5.90 1.04
N LEU A 42 -6.69 -6.11 2.11
CA LEU A 42 -6.58 -5.17 3.23
C LEU A 42 -6.19 -3.76 2.79
N ALA A 43 -5.18 -3.65 1.93
CA ALA A 43 -4.72 -2.36 1.40
C ALA A 43 -5.77 -1.69 0.52
N GLN A 44 -6.54 -2.47 -0.25
CA GLN A 44 -7.64 -1.95 -1.05
C GLN A 44 -8.74 -1.38 -0.15
N ASP A 45 -9.20 -2.18 0.82
CA ASP A 45 -10.28 -1.80 1.72
C ASP A 45 -9.93 -0.53 2.50
N PHE A 46 -8.69 -0.42 2.98
CA PHE A 46 -8.24 0.77 3.70
C PHE A 46 -8.07 2.00 2.80
N SER A 47 -7.61 1.82 1.57
CA SER A 47 -7.56 2.91 0.58
C SER A 47 -8.96 3.44 0.24
N GLU A 48 -9.93 2.54 0.12
CA GLU A 48 -11.33 2.90 -0.08
C GLU A 48 -11.92 3.58 1.15
N ASP A 49 -11.55 3.14 2.36
CA ASP A 49 -12.03 3.76 3.60
C ASP A 49 -11.53 5.20 3.76
N MET A 50 -10.24 5.43 3.53
CA MET A 50 -9.64 6.77 3.47
C MET A 50 -10.39 7.68 2.51
N ALA A 51 -10.75 7.17 1.32
CA ALA A 51 -11.50 7.94 0.33
C ALA A 51 -12.96 8.18 0.73
N ARG A 52 -13.65 7.18 1.31
CA ARG A 52 -15.06 7.28 1.70
C ARG A 52 -15.28 8.21 2.89
N ARG A 53 -14.35 8.21 3.84
CA ARG A 53 -14.44 8.95 5.10
C ARG A 53 -13.59 10.22 5.12
N ASP A 54 -13.02 10.58 3.98
CA ASP A 54 -12.19 11.77 3.76
C ASP A 54 -11.08 11.98 4.81
N PHE A 55 -10.29 10.94 5.04
CA PHE A 55 -9.11 11.01 5.90
C PHE A 55 -7.87 10.46 5.20
N PHE A 56 -6.69 10.79 5.72
CA PHE A 56 -5.42 10.29 5.21
C PHE A 56 -4.42 10.13 6.35
N ALA A 57 -4.47 8.97 6.99
CA ALA A 57 -3.65 8.61 8.15
C ALA A 57 -3.53 7.08 8.23
N HIS A 58 -2.49 6.60 8.92
CA HIS A 58 -2.30 5.16 9.17
C HIS A 58 -3.33 4.58 10.15
N THR A 59 -3.74 5.38 11.12
CA THR A 59 -4.81 5.06 12.07
C THR A 59 -6.12 5.59 11.51
N ASP A 60 -7.15 4.74 11.48
CA ASP A 60 -8.47 5.16 11.04
C ASP A 60 -9.16 6.06 12.10
N PRO A 61 -10.27 6.75 11.75
CA PRO A 61 -10.98 7.60 12.69
C PRO A 61 -11.60 6.86 13.88
N ASP A 62 -11.68 5.53 13.83
CA ASP A 62 -12.15 4.69 14.95
C ASP A 62 -10.99 4.26 15.85
N GLY A 63 -9.75 4.61 15.50
CA GLY A 63 -8.54 4.32 16.26
C GLY A 63 -7.81 3.05 15.86
N ALA A 64 -8.25 2.32 14.82
CA ALA A 64 -7.59 1.08 14.42
C ALA A 64 -6.30 1.37 13.64
N THR A 65 -5.19 0.81 14.13
CA THR A 65 -3.88 0.89 13.49
C THR A 65 -3.74 -0.11 12.33
N PRO A 66 -2.69 -0.03 11.49
CA PRO A 66 -2.43 -1.04 10.47
C PRO A 66 -2.35 -2.46 11.04
N TRP A 67 -1.80 -2.62 12.25
CA TRP A 67 -1.71 -3.92 12.93
C TRP A 67 -3.06 -4.42 13.43
N ASP A 68 -3.95 -3.54 13.89
CA ASP A 68 -5.31 -3.92 14.32
C ASP A 68 -6.14 -4.39 13.12
N ARG A 69 -6.02 -3.68 11.99
CA ARG A 69 -6.68 -4.06 10.74
C ARG A 69 -6.11 -5.38 10.20
N ALA A 70 -4.80 -5.56 10.20
CA ALA A 70 -4.15 -6.81 9.79
C ALA A 70 -4.57 -7.99 10.67
N LYS A 71 -4.58 -7.81 12.00
CA LYS A 71 -5.05 -8.82 12.95
C LYS A 71 -6.50 -9.22 12.69
N THR A 72 -7.37 -8.25 12.44
CA THR A 72 -8.78 -8.49 12.11
C THR A 72 -8.94 -9.28 10.81
N ALA A 73 -8.06 -9.04 9.83
CA ALA A 73 -7.99 -9.80 8.58
C ALA A 73 -7.27 -11.16 8.71
N GLY A 74 -6.83 -11.55 9.91
CA GLY A 74 -6.10 -12.81 10.15
C GLY A 74 -4.65 -12.80 9.64
N ILE A 75 -4.10 -11.62 9.33
CA ILE A 75 -2.74 -11.44 8.82
C ILE A 75 -1.78 -11.24 10.00
N THR A 76 -0.72 -12.05 10.04
CA THR A 76 0.34 -11.95 11.05
C THR A 76 1.65 -11.48 10.41
N GLY A 77 2.51 -10.82 11.19
CA GLY A 77 3.82 -10.39 10.71
C GLY A 77 3.83 -9.19 9.75
N LEU A 78 2.87 -8.26 9.89
CA LEU A 78 2.88 -7.01 9.11
C LEU A 78 4.17 -6.23 9.37
N GLY A 79 4.95 -5.99 8.32
CA GLY A 79 6.25 -5.30 8.40
C GLY A 79 6.17 -3.76 8.34
N GLY A 80 5.05 -3.21 7.86
CA GLY A 80 4.84 -1.77 7.76
C GLY A 80 3.69 -1.42 6.80
N GLU A 81 3.34 -0.15 6.76
CA GLU A 81 2.34 0.39 5.84
C GLU A 81 2.89 1.69 5.22
N ASN A 82 2.78 1.80 3.90
CA ASN A 82 3.01 3.05 3.17
C ASN A 82 1.70 3.47 2.51
N ILE A 83 1.27 4.71 2.74
CA ILE A 83 0.06 5.29 2.12
C ILE A 83 0.46 6.44 1.18
N ALA A 84 -0.34 6.67 0.14
CA ALA A 84 -0.13 7.74 -0.83
C ALA A 84 -1.47 8.30 -1.32
N ARG A 85 -1.53 9.61 -1.57
CA ARG A 85 -2.71 10.31 -2.09
C ARG A 85 -2.28 11.49 -2.96
N GLY A 86 -2.94 11.65 -4.10
CA GLY A 86 -2.74 12.76 -5.03
C GLY A 86 -1.76 12.49 -6.18
N GLN A 87 -1.02 11.38 -6.17
CA GLN A 87 -0.13 10.99 -7.27
C GLN A 87 -0.90 10.30 -8.40
N ALA A 88 -0.62 10.69 -9.66
CA ALA A 88 -1.35 10.19 -10.82
C ALA A 88 -0.90 8.79 -11.29
N THR A 89 0.34 8.39 -10.96
CA THR A 89 0.95 7.15 -11.45
C THR A 89 1.68 6.39 -10.34
N PRO A 90 1.83 5.05 -10.46
CA PRO A 90 2.67 4.25 -9.55
C PRO A 90 4.11 4.77 -9.42
N GLU A 91 4.70 5.27 -10.51
CA GLU A 91 6.05 5.83 -10.54
C GLU A 91 6.14 7.09 -9.68
N ALA A 92 5.16 7.99 -9.77
CA ALA A 92 5.11 9.18 -8.93
C ALA A 92 4.91 8.84 -7.44
N VAL A 93 4.18 7.75 -7.13
CA VAL A 93 4.08 7.23 -5.76
C VAL A 93 5.43 6.72 -5.27
N MET A 94 6.11 5.90 -6.08
CA MET A 94 7.42 5.35 -5.72
C MET A 94 8.45 6.46 -5.48
N ASP A 95 8.52 7.45 -6.37
CA ASP A 95 9.41 8.60 -6.23
C ASP A 95 9.15 9.36 -4.92
N ALA A 96 7.88 9.55 -4.55
CA ALA A 96 7.50 10.22 -3.31
C ALA A 96 7.90 9.40 -2.07
N TRP A 97 7.70 8.08 -2.10
CA TRP A 97 8.11 7.19 -1.01
C TRP A 97 9.63 7.13 -0.85
N MET A 98 10.40 7.00 -1.93
CA MET A 98 11.86 6.92 -1.85
C MET A 98 12.52 8.22 -1.39
N LYS A 99 11.86 9.37 -1.58
CA LYS A 99 12.28 10.67 -1.05
C LYS A 99 11.91 10.89 0.42
N SER A 100 11.05 10.05 0.99
CA SER A 100 10.65 10.10 2.40
C SER A 100 11.44 9.07 3.22
N PRO A 101 12.22 9.47 4.24
CA PRO A 101 13.00 8.54 5.05
C PRO A 101 12.15 7.42 5.68
N GLY A 102 10.97 7.73 6.19
CA GLY A 102 10.08 6.75 6.81
C GLY A 102 9.52 5.74 5.80
N HIS A 103 9.03 6.20 4.66
CA HIS A 103 8.51 5.30 3.63
C HIS A 103 9.60 4.45 2.98
N ARG A 104 10.79 5.04 2.77
CA ARG A 104 11.95 4.33 2.24
C ARG A 104 12.42 3.23 3.19
N ALA A 105 12.42 3.47 4.50
CA ALA A 105 12.80 2.47 5.50
C ALA A 105 11.85 1.25 5.49
N ASN A 106 10.57 1.44 5.15
CA ASN A 106 9.63 0.32 4.98
C ASN A 106 9.86 -0.46 3.68
N ILE A 107 10.46 0.16 2.65
CA ILE A 107 10.69 -0.46 1.33
C ILE A 107 11.98 -1.27 1.30
N LEU A 108 13.03 -0.85 2.00
CA LEU A 108 14.37 -1.46 1.96
C LEU A 108 14.59 -2.38 3.17
#